data_AF-A0A7J6A0A2-F1
#
_entry.id   AF-A0A7J6A0A2-F1
#
_cell.length_a   1.000
_cell.length_b   1.000
_cell.length_c   1.000
_cell.angle_alpha   90.00
_cell.angle_beta   90.00
_cell.angle_gamma   90.00
#
_symmetry.space_group_name_H-M   'P 1'
#
loop_
_entity.id
_entity.type
_entity.pdbx_description
1 polymer ?
#
loop_
_entity_poly.entity_id
_entity_poly.type
_entity_poly.pdbx_seq_one_letter_code
_entity_poly.pdbx_strand_id
1 'polypeptide(L)'
;MLHLVVILLSVSGVLTQVSDWGVKYPDNQICAMRGFSVSIPCSYYYPTSNLSIQVKQMIWCSMNTNTGYCTEPPSVYNSSLNTTSDFEYAGDNKSNCTLSIHNVQSSYSGEY
;
A
#
# COMPACT_ATOMS: atom_id res chain seq x y z
N MET A 1 1.68 64.26 -0.09
CA MET A 1 2.39 63.20 0.67
C MET A 1 1.99 61.87 0.06
N LEU A 2 2.82 61.32 -0.82
CA LEU A 2 2.54 60.07 -1.54
C LEU A 2 3.02 58.90 -0.67
N HIS A 3 2.11 58.10 -0.11
CA HIS A 3 2.50 56.93 0.68
C HIS A 3 2.80 55.75 -0.26
N LEU A 4 4.08 55.37 -0.32
CA LEU A 4 4.52 54.16 -0.99
C LEU A 4 4.07 52.95 -0.15
N VAL A 5 3.14 52.14 -0.67
CA VAL A 5 2.70 50.89 -0.03
C VAL A 5 3.51 49.75 -0.64
N VAL A 6 4.43 49.19 0.14
CA VAL A 6 5.19 47.99 -0.24
C VAL A 6 4.38 46.76 0.19
N ILE A 7 3.76 46.08 -0.76
CA ILE A 7 3.09 44.79 -0.51
C ILE A 7 4.17 43.70 -0.55
N LEU A 8 4.64 43.27 0.63
CA LEU A 8 5.46 42.08 0.77
C LEU A 8 4.57 40.85 0.56
N LEU A 9 4.63 40.26 -0.62
CA LEU A 9 4.06 38.94 -0.87
C LEU A 9 4.88 37.92 -0.07
N SER A 10 4.47 37.65 1.18
CA SER A 10 4.92 36.47 1.89
C SER A 10 4.36 35.25 1.17
N VAL A 11 5.15 34.65 0.29
CA VAL A 11 4.87 33.30 -0.18
C VAL A 11 5.07 32.42 1.04
N SER A 12 3.97 32.16 1.77
CA SER A 12 3.92 31.09 2.74
C SER A 12 4.19 29.82 1.95
N GLY A 13 5.46 29.42 1.87
CA GLY A 13 5.85 28.12 1.36
C GLY A 13 5.09 27.10 2.19
N VAL A 14 4.07 26.49 1.59
CA VAL A 14 3.43 25.32 2.16
C VAL A 14 4.50 24.22 2.07
N LEU A 15 5.24 24.04 3.15
CA LEU A 15 5.95 22.80 3.41
C LEU A 15 4.85 21.75 3.54
N THR A 16 4.46 21.13 2.42
CA THR A 16 3.65 19.93 2.44
C THR A 16 4.43 18.94 3.28
N GLN A 17 3.93 18.65 4.49
CA GLN A 17 4.41 17.53 5.28
C GLN A 17 4.23 16.30 4.41
N VAL A 18 5.30 15.83 3.78
CA VAL A 18 5.31 14.53 3.12
C VAL A 18 5.03 13.56 4.25
N SER A 19 3.90 12.85 4.20
CA SER A 19 3.69 11.78 5.16
C SER A 19 4.82 10.79 4.96
N ASP A 20 5.65 10.57 5.98
CA ASP A 20 6.73 9.56 5.96
C ASP A 20 6.20 8.13 5.76
N TRP A 21 4.87 7.98 5.73
CA TRP A 21 4.14 6.76 5.50
C TRP A 21 3.49 6.76 4.11
N GLY A 22 3.51 5.62 3.45
CA GLY A 22 2.69 5.36 2.27
C GLY A 22 3.07 4.08 1.55
N VAL A 23 2.31 3.80 0.48
CA VAL A 23 2.48 2.62 -0.37
C VAL A 23 2.47 3.08 -1.82
N LYS A 24 3.36 2.50 -2.63
CA LYS A 24 3.42 2.64 -4.08
C LYS A 24 3.04 1.31 -4.70
N TYR A 25 2.14 1.37 -5.66
CA TYR A 25 1.66 0.25 -6.45
C TYR A 25 1.49 0.73 -7.91
N PRO A 26 1.37 -0.17 -8.89
CA PRO A 26 1.15 0.20 -10.28
C PRO A 26 -0.11 1.06 -10.45
N ASP A 27 0.01 2.14 -11.21
CA ASP A 27 -1.13 2.99 -11.58
C ASP A 27 -2.08 2.27 -12.56
N ASN A 28 -1.56 1.30 -13.31
CA ASN A 28 -2.32 0.53 -14.27
C ASN A 28 -2.93 -0.72 -13.64
N GLN A 29 -4.12 -1.08 -14.10
CA GLN A 29 -4.76 -2.36 -13.75
C GLN A 29 -3.85 -3.53 -14.15
N ILE A 30 -3.77 -4.51 -13.25
CA ILE A 30 -3.05 -5.75 -13.49
C ILE A 30 -4.05 -6.78 -14.03
N CYS A 31 -3.79 -7.30 -15.22
CA CYS A 31 -4.58 -8.37 -15.81
C CYS A 31 -3.90 -9.73 -15.56
N ALA A 32 -4.69 -10.74 -15.23
CA ALA A 32 -4.22 -12.09 -15.02
C ALA A 32 -5.11 -13.10 -15.76
N MET A 33 -4.49 -14.15 -16.29
CA MET A 33 -5.22 -15.25 -16.93
C MET A 33 -5.60 -16.29 -15.88
N ARG A 34 -6.85 -16.77 -15.95
CA ARG A 34 -7.33 -17.83 -15.04
C ARG A 34 -6.43 -19.07 -15.10
N GLY A 35 -6.06 -19.61 -13.94
CA GLY A 35 -5.17 -20.77 -13.80
C GLY A 35 -3.67 -20.45 -13.85
N PHE A 36 -3.28 -19.21 -14.18
CA PHE A 36 -1.89 -18.75 -14.15
C PHE A 36 -1.56 -18.06 -12.83
N SER A 37 -0.29 -17.72 -12.65
CA SER A 37 0.15 -16.87 -11.53
C SER A 37 0.31 -15.42 -11.98
N VAL A 38 0.05 -14.48 -11.07
CA VAL A 38 0.32 -13.05 -11.25
C VAL A 38 0.96 -12.49 -10.00
N SER A 39 1.81 -11.47 -10.15
CA SER A 39 2.35 -10.72 -9.02
C SER A 39 1.84 -9.29 -9.06
N ILE A 40 1.41 -8.79 -7.90
CA ILE A 40 1.03 -7.40 -7.64
C ILE A 40 2.25 -6.74 -6.98
N PRO A 41 3.12 -6.05 -7.74
CA PRO A 41 4.28 -5.41 -7.14
C PRO A 41 3.84 -4.23 -6.30
N CYS A 42 4.48 -4.03 -5.16
CA CYS A 42 4.33 -2.78 -4.42
C CYS A 42 5.54 -2.52 -3.53
N SER A 43 5.68 -1.27 -3.12
CA SER A 43 6.60 -0.88 -2.07
C SER A 43 5.93 0.02 -1.05
N TYR A 44 6.29 -0.12 0.22
CA TYR A 44 5.86 0.77 1.28
C TYR A 44 7.06 1.52 1.86
N TYR A 45 6.77 2.68 2.41
CA TYR A 45 7.74 3.51 3.11
C TYR A 45 7.14 3.93 4.45
N TYR A 46 8.01 4.01 5.44
CA TYR A 46 7.71 4.40 6.81
C TYR A 46 8.95 5.13 7.38
N PRO A 47 8.81 5.92 8.46
CA PRO A 47 9.95 6.60 9.06
C PRO A 47 10.97 5.60 9.59
N THR A 48 12.11 5.48 8.89
CA THR A 48 13.23 4.61 9.28
C THR A 48 14.21 5.29 10.25
N SER A 49 14.11 6.61 10.41
CA SER A 49 14.93 7.40 11.34
C SER A 49 14.65 7.05 12.81
N ASN A 50 13.47 6.53 13.11
CA ASN A 50 13.10 6.05 14.43
C ASN A 50 13.29 4.53 14.51
N LEU A 51 14.37 4.11 15.18
CA LEU A 51 14.73 2.69 15.35
C LEU A 51 13.70 1.87 16.15
N SER A 52 12.76 2.52 16.85
CA SER A 52 11.65 1.84 17.55
C SER A 52 10.51 1.45 16.61
N ILE A 53 10.49 1.96 15.38
CA ILE A 53 9.47 1.59 14.39
C ILE A 53 9.96 0.35 13.65
N GLN A 54 9.14 -0.71 13.71
CA GLN A 54 9.40 -1.96 13.01
C GLN A 54 8.10 -2.52 12.44
N VAL A 55 8.21 -3.20 11.31
CA VAL A 55 7.11 -3.94 10.73
C VAL A 55 6.79 -5.13 11.65
N LYS A 56 5.53 -5.23 12.08
CA LYS A 56 5.06 -6.30 12.97
C LYS A 56 4.22 -7.34 12.22
N GLN A 57 3.51 -6.92 11.19
CA GLN A 57 2.53 -7.73 10.49
C GLN A 57 2.29 -7.17 9.10
N MET A 58 2.01 -8.06 8.14
CA MET A 58 1.62 -7.73 6.77
C MET A 58 0.28 -8.38 6.47
N ILE A 59 -0.67 -7.59 5.99
CA ILE A 59 -2.02 -8.04 5.67
C ILE A 59 -2.35 -7.55 4.27
N TRP A 60 -2.84 -8.45 3.43
CA TRP A 60 -3.49 -8.11 2.17
C TRP A 60 -4.97 -8.45 2.27
N CYS A 61 -5.81 -7.51 1.86
CA CYS A 61 -7.25 -7.68 1.82
C CYS A 61 -7.74 -7.69 0.38
N SER A 62 -8.96 -8.19 0.17
CA SER A 62 -9.72 -7.88 -1.04
C SER A 62 -10.92 -7.04 -0.63
N MET A 63 -11.17 -5.94 -1.33
CA MET A 63 -12.35 -5.09 -1.10
C MET A 63 -13.64 -5.73 -1.64
N ASN A 64 -13.55 -6.89 -2.29
CA ASN A 64 -14.71 -7.75 -2.52
C ASN A 64 -15.32 -8.28 -1.21
N THR A 65 -14.48 -8.45 -0.18
CA THR A 65 -14.87 -9.01 1.12
C THR A 65 -14.76 -8.02 2.28
N ASN A 66 -14.13 -6.85 2.06
CA ASN A 66 -13.93 -5.82 3.08
C ASN A 66 -14.64 -4.53 2.67
N THR A 67 -15.25 -3.83 3.63
CA THR A 67 -15.88 -2.52 3.41
C THR A 67 -15.14 -1.43 4.19
N GLY A 68 -14.58 -0.44 3.50
CA GLY A 68 -13.97 0.75 4.09
C GLY A 68 -12.49 0.58 4.43
N TYR A 69 -12.14 -0.29 5.38
CA TYR A 69 -10.75 -0.50 5.80
C TYR A 69 -10.43 -2.00 5.90
N CYS A 70 -9.17 -2.34 5.64
CA CYS A 70 -8.63 -3.68 5.85
C CYS A 70 -8.45 -3.91 7.36
N THR A 71 -9.53 -4.27 8.05
CA THR A 71 -9.54 -4.49 9.49
C THR A 71 -10.07 -5.89 9.79
N GLU A 72 -9.18 -6.89 9.74
CA GLU A 72 -9.45 -8.29 10.15
C GLU A 72 -10.57 -8.98 9.30
N PRO A 73 -10.79 -10.32 9.38
CA PRO A 73 -11.25 -11.14 8.24
C PRO A 73 -12.46 -10.66 7.41
N PRO A 74 -12.45 -10.91 6.08
CA PRO A 74 -11.51 -11.81 5.38
C PRO A 74 -10.33 -11.06 4.74
N SER A 75 -9.11 -11.34 5.23
CA SER A 75 -7.88 -11.04 4.50
C SER A 75 -7.54 -12.21 3.57
N VAL A 76 -6.88 -11.92 2.45
CA VAL A 76 -6.39 -12.95 1.51
C VAL A 76 -5.01 -13.48 1.92
N TYR A 77 -4.25 -12.65 2.65
CA TYR A 77 -2.98 -13.01 3.26
C TYR A 77 -2.82 -12.28 4.60
N ASN A 78 -2.27 -12.98 5.59
CA ASN A 78 -1.89 -12.40 6.88
C ASN A 78 -0.63 -13.12 7.39
N SER A 79 0.47 -12.37 7.56
CA SER A 79 1.76 -12.93 8.00
C SER A 79 1.72 -13.58 9.38
N SER A 80 0.72 -13.25 10.20
CA SER A 80 0.52 -13.84 11.54
C SER A 80 -0.19 -15.19 11.51
N LEU A 81 -0.76 -15.59 10.37
CA LEU A 81 -1.49 -16.85 10.20
C LEU A 81 -0.66 -17.82 9.35
N ASN A 82 -0.64 -19.10 9.73
CA ASN A 82 -0.03 -20.15 8.94
C ASN A 82 -1.13 -20.89 8.16
N THR A 83 -1.60 -20.28 7.09
CA THR A 83 -2.66 -20.83 6.22
C THR A 83 -2.14 -21.05 4.82
N THR A 84 -2.28 -22.27 4.30
CA THR A 84 -2.06 -22.54 2.88
C THR A 84 -3.12 -21.82 2.06
N SER A 85 -2.69 -21.00 1.12
CA SER A 85 -3.53 -20.14 0.29
C SER A 85 -2.93 -20.04 -1.12
N ASP A 86 -3.76 -19.69 -2.09
CA ASP A 86 -3.29 -19.30 -3.43
C ASP A 86 -2.59 -17.92 -3.40
N PHE A 87 -2.68 -17.20 -2.28
CA PHE A 87 -2.04 -15.91 -2.05
C PHE A 87 -0.75 -16.07 -1.22
N GLU A 88 0.38 -15.67 -1.80
CA GLU A 88 1.71 -15.70 -1.20
C GLU A 88 2.27 -14.28 -1.09
N TYR A 89 2.83 -13.94 0.08
CA TYR A 89 3.61 -12.71 0.22
C TYR A 89 5.04 -12.94 -0.26
N ALA A 90 5.35 -12.39 -1.43
CA ALA A 90 6.68 -12.44 -2.07
C ALA A 90 7.53 -11.19 -1.76
N GLY A 91 7.21 -10.51 -0.65
CA GLY A 91 7.88 -9.30 -0.19
C GLY A 91 8.89 -9.52 0.94
N ASP A 92 9.24 -8.44 1.63
CA ASP A 92 10.09 -8.43 2.81
C ASP A 92 9.50 -7.58 3.96
N ASN A 93 10.20 -7.52 5.08
CA ASN A 93 9.83 -6.71 6.24
C ASN A 93 10.49 -5.32 6.27
N LYS A 94 10.94 -4.82 5.12
CA LYS A 94 11.67 -3.55 4.99
C LYS A 94 10.98 -2.54 4.08
N SER A 95 10.48 -2.97 2.92
CA SER A 95 9.84 -2.08 1.96
C SER A 95 9.09 -2.80 0.84
N ASN A 96 9.43 -4.04 0.51
CA ASN A 96 8.78 -4.76 -0.58
C ASN A 96 7.52 -5.43 -0.04
N CYS A 97 6.35 -5.11 -0.60
CA CYS A 97 5.07 -5.69 -0.19
C CYS A 97 4.42 -6.59 -1.26
N THR A 98 5.18 -7.01 -2.28
CA THR A 98 4.67 -7.77 -3.42
C THR A 98 3.83 -8.98 -3.00
N LEU A 99 2.64 -9.10 -3.58
CA LEU A 99 1.75 -10.25 -3.41
C LEU A 99 1.76 -11.09 -4.69
N SER A 100 1.99 -12.39 -4.56
CA SER A 100 1.83 -13.36 -5.64
C SER A 100 0.51 -14.11 -5.46
N ILE A 101 -0.27 -14.22 -6.54
CA ILE A 101 -1.50 -15.00 -6.58
C ILE A 101 -1.27 -16.13 -7.55
N HIS A 102 -1.28 -17.36 -7.05
CA HIS A 102 -1.16 -18.59 -7.84
C HIS A 102 -2.52 -19.08 -8.30
N ASN A 103 -2.54 -19.84 -9.40
CA ASN A 103 -3.74 -20.50 -9.92
C ASN A 103 -4.98 -19.56 -9.92
N VAL A 104 -4.82 -18.36 -10.50
CA VAL A 104 -5.79 -17.26 -10.40
C VAL A 104 -7.19 -17.72 -10.78
N GLN A 105 -8.17 -17.43 -9.92
CA GLN A 105 -9.59 -17.70 -10.18
C GLN A 105 -10.32 -16.41 -10.56
N SER A 106 -11.42 -16.53 -11.31
CA SER A 106 -12.24 -15.38 -11.69
C SER A 106 -12.81 -14.62 -10.48
N SER A 107 -13.06 -15.31 -9.37
CA SER A 107 -13.51 -14.73 -8.10
C SER A 107 -12.46 -13.86 -7.39
N TYR A 108 -11.19 -13.92 -7.82
CA TYR A 108 -10.12 -13.09 -7.27
C TYR A 108 -10.05 -11.71 -7.97
N SER A 109 -10.88 -11.44 -8.97
CA SER A 109 -10.94 -10.11 -9.58
C SER A 109 -11.53 -9.11 -8.58
N GLY A 110 -10.80 -8.05 -8.24
CA GLY A 110 -11.27 -7.01 -7.32
C GLY A 110 -10.19 -5.99 -7.00
N GLU A 111 -10.55 -5.03 -6.15
CA GLU A 111 -9.59 -4.14 -5.51
C GLU A 111 -8.95 -4.84 -4.31
N TYR A 112 -7.67 -4.55 -4.07
CA TYR A 112 -6.84 -5.16 -3.04
C TYR A 112 -6.20 -4.08 -2.18
#